data_AF-A0A926BEX6-F1
#
_entry.id   AF-A0A926BEX6-F1
#
_cell.length_a   1.000
_cell.length_b   1.000
_cell.length_c   1.000
_cell.angle_alpha   90.00
_cell.angle_beta   90.00
_cell.angle_gamma   90.00
#
_symmetry.space_group_name_H-M   'P 1'
#
loop_
_entity.id
_entity.type
_entity.pdbx_description
1 polymer ?
#
loop_
_entity_poly.entity_id
_entity_poly.type
_entity_poly.pdbx_seq_one_letter_code
_entity_poly.pdbx_strand_id
1 'polypeptide(L)'
;MNETTYDLDELRRNPVSRRAFFTRMTAAGLGIAAASLLASTNIACGGGDDDDDNPNAGLFDPNNFPGVLGRSANEVVLNYALTLEILEADLYRQALNAASGRSLDAPLEATPSDSSTGSYTLNVGTGGLAGGAADAGFLYLVQYAFVEAAHRDFLRTALSSFGAPVTTPNSRGYQLPAGAGNDLRSILQALYAVEETGVRAYLGAAPFMSFTTAQDKSLVTTAVAIHSTEARHSGAIAYVLGLNPGPLYSIPGVVTGKRVTDGAAAPNSGTGISEDTFQYYSDPAAVLAAVRPFIVGA
;
A
#
# COMPACT_ATOMS: atom_id res chain seq x y z
N MET A 1 -32.21 0.38 24.58
CA MET A 1 -32.20 0.79 23.16
C MET A 1 -30.82 0.43 22.63
N ASN A 2 -30.79 -0.27 21.49
CA ASN A 2 -29.65 -1.01 20.96
C ASN A 2 -28.38 -0.18 20.75
N GLU A 3 -27.31 -0.57 21.43
CA GLU A 3 -25.94 -0.43 20.95
C GLU A 3 -25.69 -1.56 19.94
N THR A 4 -25.56 -1.28 18.65
CA THR A 4 -24.92 -2.16 17.63
C THR A 4 -25.01 -1.63 16.19
N THR A 5 -25.72 -0.55 15.90
CA THR A 5 -25.61 0.15 14.61
C THR A 5 -24.48 1.19 14.65
N TYR A 6 -23.24 0.73 14.84
CA TYR A 6 -22.12 1.48 14.29
C TYR A 6 -22.13 1.27 12.77
N ASP A 7 -21.99 2.39 12.08
CA ASP A 7 -22.68 2.72 10.85
C ASP A 7 -22.05 2.03 9.62
N LEU A 8 -22.70 0.99 9.09
CA LEU A 8 -22.34 0.40 7.79
C LEU A 8 -22.47 1.42 6.65
N ASP A 9 -23.30 2.47 6.80
CA ASP A 9 -23.39 3.57 5.84
C ASP A 9 -22.23 4.58 5.99
N GLU A 10 -21.54 4.63 7.14
CA GLU A 10 -20.29 5.40 7.32
C GLU A 10 -19.14 4.70 6.61
N LEU A 11 -19.05 3.36 6.72
CA LEU A 11 -18.09 2.57 5.94
C LEU A 11 -18.34 2.64 4.42
N ARG A 12 -19.60 2.80 4.01
CA ARG A 12 -20.01 2.92 2.59
C ARG A 12 -19.78 4.33 2.03
N ARG A 13 -19.91 5.37 2.85
CA ARG A 13 -19.72 6.78 2.45
C ARG A 13 -18.31 7.31 2.70
N ASN A 14 -17.55 6.66 3.58
CA ASN A 14 -16.23 7.11 4.00
C ASN A 14 -15.20 5.96 4.09
N PRO A 15 -14.96 5.21 2.99
CA PRO A 15 -14.05 4.07 3.02
C PRO A 15 -12.57 4.44 3.21
N VAL A 16 -12.20 5.73 3.14
CA VAL A 16 -10.81 6.15 2.88
C VAL A 16 -10.34 7.43 3.61
N SER A 17 -11.05 7.91 4.63
CA SER A 17 -10.61 9.16 5.26
C SER A 17 -9.23 9.01 5.93
N ARG A 18 -8.27 9.84 5.47
CA ARG A 18 -6.99 10.13 6.13
C ARG A 18 -7.15 10.36 7.64
N ARG A 19 -8.27 10.96 8.07
CA ARG A 19 -8.63 11.16 9.48
C ARG A 19 -8.93 9.84 10.18
N ALA A 20 -9.62 8.89 9.53
CA ALA A 20 -9.85 7.56 10.09
C ALA A 20 -8.53 6.76 10.17
N PHE A 21 -7.67 6.83 9.14
CA PHE A 21 -6.32 6.26 9.19
C PHE A 21 -5.49 6.88 10.32
N PHE A 22 -5.45 8.20 10.44
CA PHE A 22 -4.71 8.88 11.51
C PHE A 22 -5.30 8.66 12.90
N THR A 23 -6.62 8.58 13.03
CA THR A 23 -7.27 8.23 14.30
C THR A 23 -6.84 6.82 14.71
N ARG A 24 -6.78 5.88 13.76
CA ARG A 24 -6.30 4.52 13.99
C ARG A 24 -4.81 4.47 14.34
N MET A 25 -3.96 5.25 13.65
CA MET A 25 -2.52 5.31 13.95
C MET A 25 -2.22 6.01 15.29
N THR A 26 -2.98 7.04 15.63
CA THR A 26 -2.91 7.67 16.96
C THR A 26 -3.35 6.68 18.05
N ALA A 27 -4.42 5.93 17.81
CA ALA A 27 -4.88 4.87 18.72
C ALA A 27 -3.89 3.70 18.84
N ALA A 28 -3.07 3.44 17.82
CA ALA A 28 -1.99 2.45 17.84
C ALA A 28 -0.72 2.91 18.60
N GLY A 29 -0.75 4.09 19.23
CA GLY A 29 0.37 4.63 20.01
C GLY A 29 1.40 5.40 19.18
N LEU A 30 1.13 5.66 17.89
CA LEU A 30 2.06 6.30 16.95
C LEU A 30 1.77 7.79 16.78
N GLY A 31 1.17 8.40 17.81
CA GLY A 31 0.66 9.76 17.80
C GLY A 31 1.70 10.82 17.43
N ILE A 32 2.98 10.62 17.75
CA ILE A 32 4.05 11.57 17.38
C ILE A 32 4.34 11.53 15.89
N ALA A 33 4.54 10.34 15.31
CA ALA A 33 4.75 10.17 13.87
C ALA A 33 3.52 10.62 13.05
N ALA A 34 2.31 10.36 13.57
CA ALA A 34 1.07 10.82 12.98
C ALA A 34 0.87 12.35 13.09
N ALA A 35 1.28 12.98 14.21
CA ALA A 35 1.18 14.43 14.41
C ALA A 35 2.16 15.23 13.54
N SER A 36 3.34 14.71 13.27
CA SER A 36 4.31 15.32 12.35
C SER A 36 3.87 15.36 10.88
N LEU A 37 2.88 14.54 10.49
CA LEU A 37 2.27 14.61 9.15
C LEU A 37 1.20 15.71 9.03
N LEU A 38 0.80 16.32 10.16
CA LEU A 38 -0.15 17.44 10.25
C LEU A 38 0.55 18.80 10.36
N ALA A 39 1.82 18.83 10.76
CA ALA A 39 2.63 20.04 10.86
C ALA A 39 3.99 19.78 10.22
N SER A 40 4.26 20.42 9.09
CA SER A 40 5.58 20.46 8.46
C SER A 40 6.59 21.26 9.28
N THR A 41 6.87 20.88 10.54
CA THR A 41 7.99 21.39 11.35
C THR A 41 8.32 20.47 12.52
N ASN A 42 9.59 20.05 12.59
CA ASN A 42 10.40 19.64 13.76
C ASN A 42 9.77 18.70 14.82
N ILE A 43 10.17 17.42 14.79
CA ILE A 43 10.02 16.49 15.92
C ILE A 43 11.23 16.67 16.85
N ALA A 44 10.96 16.97 18.12
CA ALA A 44 11.94 16.89 19.20
C ALA A 44 12.04 15.44 19.70
N CYS A 45 13.26 14.88 19.69
CA CYS A 45 13.58 13.56 20.23
C CYS A 45 13.70 13.65 21.76
N GLY A 46 12.92 12.83 22.48
CA GLY A 46 13.11 12.57 23.91
C GLY A 46 13.92 11.30 24.06
N GLY A 47 15.10 11.42 24.68
CA GLY A 47 16.11 10.38 24.78
C GLY A 47 15.76 9.22 25.70
N GLY A 48 16.34 8.08 25.37
CA GLY A 48 16.58 6.93 26.22
C GLY A 48 17.79 6.21 25.64
N ASP A 49 18.92 6.32 26.35
CA ASP A 49 20.12 5.54 26.08
C ASP A 49 19.80 4.06 26.29
N ASP A 50 20.17 3.23 25.32
CA ASP A 50 20.60 1.85 25.55
C ASP A 50 21.64 1.53 24.47
N ASP A 51 22.88 1.38 24.93
CA ASP A 51 24.06 0.99 24.17
C ASP A 51 23.89 -0.43 23.60
N ASP A 52 24.05 -0.58 22.28
CA ASP A 52 24.55 -1.81 21.65
C ASP A 52 25.13 -1.46 20.26
N ASP A 53 26.34 -0.89 20.29
CA ASP A 53 27.18 -0.69 19.11
C ASP A 53 27.61 -2.04 18.53
N ASN A 54 26.96 -2.47 17.44
CA ASN A 54 27.57 -3.40 16.49
C ASN A 54 27.78 -2.68 15.14
N PRO A 55 29.03 -2.37 14.76
CA PRO A 55 29.34 -1.64 13.53
C PRO A 55 29.23 -2.49 12.25
N ASN A 56 28.60 -3.67 12.32
CA ASN A 56 28.28 -4.55 11.20
C ASN A 56 26.76 -4.84 11.08
N ALA A 57 25.90 -3.86 11.36
CA ALA A 57 24.44 -3.98 11.16
C ALA A 57 24.05 -3.93 9.66
N GLY A 58 24.56 -4.87 8.87
CA GLY A 58 24.24 -5.04 7.46
C GLY A 58 23.15 -6.09 7.29
N LEU A 59 22.03 -5.69 6.68
CA LEU A 59 21.06 -6.55 6.00
C LEU A 59 20.61 -7.79 6.82
N PHE A 60 19.59 -7.64 7.66
CA PHE A 60 18.95 -8.82 8.23
C PHE A 60 18.25 -9.62 7.12
N ASP A 61 18.69 -10.87 6.96
CA ASP A 61 18.15 -11.91 6.08
C ASP A 61 18.22 -11.65 4.55
N PRO A 62 19.41 -11.79 3.92
CA PRO A 62 19.56 -11.72 2.47
C PRO A 62 18.83 -12.84 1.71
N ASN A 63 18.36 -13.90 2.37
CA ASN A 63 17.69 -15.01 1.69
C ASN A 63 16.20 -14.69 1.47
N ASN A 64 15.56 -14.06 2.46
CA ASN A 64 14.15 -13.68 2.36
C ASN A 64 13.97 -12.24 1.88
N PHE A 65 14.81 -11.28 2.31
CA PHE A 65 14.72 -9.87 1.93
C PHE A 65 16.04 -9.32 1.37
N PRO A 66 16.52 -9.85 0.22
CA PRO A 66 17.79 -9.42 -0.35
C PRO A 66 17.80 -7.92 -0.67
N GLY A 67 18.74 -7.20 -0.06
CA GLY A 67 18.99 -5.78 -0.35
C GLY A 67 18.12 -4.78 0.43
N VAL A 68 17.26 -5.25 1.34
CA VAL A 68 16.41 -4.38 2.16
C VAL A 68 17.14 -3.90 3.42
N LEU A 69 17.09 -2.60 3.69
CA LEU A 69 17.76 -1.96 4.83
C LEU A 69 17.11 -2.35 6.17
N GLY A 70 17.92 -2.51 7.23
CA GLY A 70 17.42 -2.66 8.59
C GLY A 70 18.44 -3.30 9.53
N ARG A 71 18.37 -2.94 10.81
CA ARG A 71 19.18 -3.51 11.92
C ARG A 71 18.43 -4.58 12.70
N SER A 72 17.13 -4.75 12.45
CA SER A 72 16.28 -5.78 13.05
C SER A 72 15.31 -6.33 12.00
N ALA A 73 14.69 -7.48 12.27
CA ALA A 73 13.68 -8.06 11.38
C ALA A 73 12.49 -7.10 11.15
N ASN A 74 12.06 -6.38 12.19
CA ASN A 74 11.00 -5.38 12.08
C ASN A 74 11.41 -4.19 11.20
N GLU A 75 12.64 -3.68 11.34
CA GLU A 75 13.13 -2.62 10.46
C GLU A 75 13.24 -3.06 9.00
N VAL A 76 13.66 -4.30 8.74
CA VAL A 76 13.71 -4.86 7.39
C VAL A 76 12.32 -4.97 6.80
N VAL A 77 11.35 -5.55 7.52
CA VAL A 77 9.96 -5.65 7.06
C VAL A 77 9.34 -4.27 6.82
N LEU A 78 9.63 -3.27 7.65
CA LEU A 78 9.14 -1.90 7.46
C LEU A 78 9.80 -1.18 6.29
N ASN A 79 11.10 -1.39 6.04
CA ASN A 79 11.75 -0.85 4.84
C ASN A 79 11.29 -1.57 3.57
N TYR A 80 10.97 -2.86 3.65
CA TYR A 80 10.32 -3.60 2.58
C TYR A 80 8.96 -3.00 2.25
N ALA A 81 8.10 -2.81 3.26
CA ALA A 81 6.83 -2.11 3.12
C ALA A 81 7.00 -0.70 2.54
N LEU A 82 7.91 0.12 3.10
CA LEU A 82 8.20 1.46 2.60
C LEU A 82 8.64 1.46 1.12
N THR A 83 9.35 0.42 0.67
CA THR A 83 9.76 0.30 -0.74
C THR A 83 8.54 0.16 -1.66
N LEU A 84 7.54 -0.61 -1.25
CA LEU A 84 6.28 -0.77 -1.98
C LEU A 84 5.46 0.52 -1.96
N GLU A 85 5.30 1.14 -0.79
CA GLU A 85 4.55 2.40 -0.64
C GLU A 85 5.16 3.57 -1.42
N ILE A 86 6.50 3.60 -1.57
CA ILE A 86 7.16 4.58 -2.45
C ILE A 86 6.77 4.35 -3.91
N LEU A 87 6.77 3.09 -4.36
CA LEU A 87 6.39 2.71 -5.73
C LEU A 87 4.92 3.01 -5.98
N GLU A 88 4.02 2.58 -5.09
CA GLU A 88 2.58 2.80 -5.15
C GLU A 88 2.24 4.28 -5.18
N ALA A 89 2.79 5.07 -4.25
CA ALA A 89 2.53 6.50 -4.22
C ALA A 89 2.99 7.23 -5.48
N ASP A 90 4.08 6.78 -6.11
CA ASP A 90 4.53 7.35 -7.38
C ASP A 90 3.64 6.91 -8.56
N LEU A 91 3.27 5.63 -8.63
CA LEU A 91 2.40 5.10 -9.68
C LEU A 91 0.99 5.71 -9.61
N TYR A 92 0.41 5.85 -8.43
CA TYR A 92 -0.88 6.51 -8.26
C TYR A 92 -0.84 7.99 -8.65
N ARG A 93 0.24 8.70 -8.28
CA ARG A 93 0.44 10.09 -8.70
C ARG A 93 0.53 10.20 -10.22
N GLN A 94 1.31 9.32 -10.87
CA GLN A 94 1.39 9.25 -12.33
C GLN A 94 0.02 8.93 -12.97
N ALA A 95 -0.69 7.92 -12.44
CA ALA A 95 -1.98 7.48 -12.93
C ALA A 95 -3.06 8.55 -12.81
N LEU A 96 -3.13 9.24 -11.66
CA LEU A 96 -4.04 10.35 -11.46
C LEU A 96 -3.73 11.51 -12.41
N ASN A 97 -2.45 11.86 -12.56
CA ASN A 97 -2.06 12.90 -13.50
C ASN A 97 -2.41 12.52 -14.95
N ALA A 98 -2.16 11.27 -15.36
CA ALA A 98 -2.55 10.76 -16.67
C ALA A 98 -4.06 10.87 -16.89
N ALA A 99 -4.86 10.37 -15.93
CA ALA A 99 -6.32 10.44 -15.97
C ALA A 99 -6.84 11.88 -16.04
N SER A 100 -6.12 12.83 -15.43
CA SER A 100 -6.48 14.25 -15.39
C SER A 100 -5.82 15.12 -16.45
N GLY A 101 -5.11 14.54 -17.43
CA GLY A 101 -4.46 15.31 -18.50
C GLY A 101 -3.34 16.24 -17.99
N ARG A 102 -2.74 15.91 -16.84
CA ARG A 102 -1.63 16.63 -16.21
C ARG A 102 -0.31 15.95 -16.56
N SER A 103 0.81 16.66 -16.36
CA SER A 103 2.14 16.05 -16.49
C SER A 103 2.30 14.91 -15.50
N LEU A 104 2.87 13.78 -15.94
CA LEU A 104 3.01 12.58 -15.09
C LEU A 104 3.86 12.83 -13.85
N ASP A 105 4.81 13.78 -13.89
CA ASP A 105 5.70 14.18 -12.80
C ASP A 105 5.12 15.31 -11.91
N ALA A 106 3.92 15.82 -12.22
CA ALA A 106 3.32 16.87 -11.41
C ALA A 106 3.08 16.38 -9.96
N PRO A 107 3.36 17.22 -8.96
CA PRO A 107 3.03 16.88 -7.58
C PRO A 107 1.51 16.78 -7.40
N LEU A 108 1.10 16.04 -6.36
CA LEU A 108 -0.29 16.04 -5.94
C LEU A 108 -0.67 17.45 -5.47
N GLU A 109 -1.84 17.92 -5.89
CA GLU A 109 -2.47 19.13 -5.35
C GLU A 109 -2.82 18.98 -3.85
N ALA A 110 -3.32 20.06 -3.26
CA ALA A 110 -3.85 20.02 -1.90
C ALA A 110 -4.90 18.90 -1.76
N THR A 111 -4.75 18.09 -0.71
CA THR A 111 -5.67 16.99 -0.42
C THR A 111 -7.11 17.51 -0.32
N PRO A 112 -8.08 16.89 -1.02
CA PRO A 112 -9.49 17.23 -0.86
C PRO A 112 -9.91 17.14 0.61
N SER A 113 -10.67 18.13 1.09
CA SER A 113 -11.14 18.17 2.48
C SER A 113 -12.28 17.20 2.78
N ASP A 114 -12.81 16.54 1.75
CA ASP A 114 -13.93 15.63 1.77
C ASP A 114 -13.70 14.44 0.81
N SER A 115 -14.70 13.55 0.71
CA SER A 115 -14.68 12.42 -0.22
C SER A 115 -14.97 12.83 -1.67
N SER A 116 -14.41 13.96 -2.15
CA SER A 116 -14.54 14.44 -3.53
C SER A 116 -13.26 14.24 -4.35
N THR A 117 -13.29 14.62 -5.63
CA THR A 117 -12.12 14.64 -6.50
C THR A 117 -11.31 15.94 -6.40
N GLY A 118 -11.74 16.91 -5.59
CA GLY A 118 -11.10 18.23 -5.50
C GLY A 118 -10.98 18.92 -6.86
N SER A 119 -9.76 19.35 -7.22
CA SER A 119 -9.46 19.98 -8.51
C SER A 119 -9.23 18.99 -9.66
N TYR A 120 -9.18 17.69 -9.37
CA TYR A 120 -8.96 16.67 -10.40
C TYR A 120 -10.26 16.41 -11.18
N THR A 121 -10.12 16.40 -12.50
CA THR A 121 -11.20 16.09 -13.44
C THR A 121 -10.75 14.94 -14.34
N LEU A 122 -11.67 14.07 -14.73
CA LEU A 122 -11.37 12.97 -15.65
C LEU A 122 -11.27 13.53 -17.08
N ASN A 123 -10.09 13.40 -17.69
CA ASN A 123 -9.76 13.93 -19.02
C ASN A 123 -9.38 12.84 -20.02
N VAL A 124 -9.50 11.58 -19.64
CA VAL A 124 -9.32 10.41 -20.53
C VAL A 124 -10.65 9.69 -20.76
N GLY A 125 -10.70 8.82 -21.77
CA GLY A 125 -11.86 7.96 -21.97
C GLY A 125 -12.10 7.02 -20.78
N THR A 126 -13.33 6.51 -20.63
CA THR A 126 -13.66 5.57 -19.53
C THR A 126 -13.23 4.13 -19.80
N GLY A 127 -12.77 3.81 -21.01
CA GLY A 127 -12.42 2.45 -21.41
C GLY A 127 -13.63 1.50 -21.42
N GLY A 128 -14.85 2.04 -21.61
CA GLY A 128 -16.08 1.25 -21.63
C GLY A 128 -16.67 0.96 -20.24
N LEU A 129 -16.15 1.57 -19.17
CA LEU A 129 -16.79 1.51 -17.85
C LEU A 129 -18.18 2.18 -17.91
N ALA A 130 -19.16 1.56 -17.25
CA ALA A 130 -20.48 2.16 -17.05
C ALA A 130 -20.35 3.47 -16.25
N GLY A 131 -21.23 4.45 -16.48
CA GLY A 131 -21.11 5.80 -15.91
C GLY A 131 -20.83 5.82 -14.40
N GLY A 132 -21.67 5.16 -13.60
CA GLY A 132 -21.45 5.09 -12.14
C GLY A 132 -20.17 4.36 -11.72
N ALA A 133 -19.70 3.39 -12.50
CA ALA A 133 -18.43 2.72 -12.25
C ALA A 133 -17.24 3.61 -12.62
N ALA A 134 -17.34 4.40 -13.70
CA ALA A 134 -16.33 5.38 -14.07
C ALA A 134 -16.21 6.49 -13.01
N ASP A 135 -17.34 7.01 -12.52
CA ASP A 135 -17.36 8.03 -11.47
C ASP A 135 -16.72 7.52 -10.17
N ALA A 136 -17.10 6.30 -9.74
CA ALA A 136 -16.52 5.67 -8.56
C ALA A 136 -15.03 5.36 -8.76
N GLY A 137 -14.65 4.83 -9.91
CA GLY A 137 -13.26 4.51 -10.25
C GLY A 137 -12.35 5.74 -10.24
N PHE A 138 -12.82 6.85 -10.81
CA PHE A 138 -12.05 8.09 -10.78
C PHE A 138 -11.97 8.69 -9.37
N LEU A 139 -13.05 8.62 -8.58
CA LEU A 139 -13.01 9.01 -7.18
C LEU A 139 -11.99 8.18 -6.38
N TYR A 140 -11.99 6.86 -6.55
CA TYR A 140 -11.02 5.98 -5.89
C TYR A 140 -9.60 6.29 -6.32
N LEU A 141 -9.34 6.51 -7.61
CA LEU A 141 -8.03 6.92 -8.11
C LEU A 141 -7.51 8.18 -7.41
N VAL A 142 -8.36 9.21 -7.25
CA VAL A 142 -7.97 10.43 -6.52
C VAL A 142 -7.67 10.13 -5.06
N GLN A 143 -8.59 9.43 -4.37
CA GLN A 143 -8.48 9.20 -2.94
C GLN A 143 -7.27 8.32 -2.59
N TYR A 144 -7.07 7.23 -3.33
CA TYR A 144 -5.98 6.28 -3.08
C TYR A 144 -4.62 6.90 -3.35
N ALA A 145 -4.49 7.79 -4.34
CA ALA A 145 -3.25 8.54 -4.54
C ALA A 145 -2.80 9.35 -3.30
N PHE A 146 -3.74 9.88 -2.53
CA PHE A 146 -3.43 10.55 -1.27
C PHE A 146 -3.18 9.58 -0.11
N VAL A 147 -3.81 8.40 -0.14
CA VAL A 147 -3.59 7.35 0.86
C VAL A 147 -2.19 6.78 0.75
N GLU A 148 -1.75 6.39 -0.45
CA GLU A 148 -0.40 5.82 -0.63
C GLU A 148 0.68 6.84 -0.31
N ALA A 149 0.46 8.11 -0.65
CA ALA A 149 1.35 9.18 -0.21
C ALA A 149 1.42 9.25 1.33
N ALA A 150 0.30 9.09 2.02
CA ALA A 150 0.25 9.08 3.48
C ALA A 150 0.88 7.83 4.11
N HIS A 151 0.68 6.64 3.53
CA HIS A 151 1.33 5.40 3.96
C HIS A 151 2.85 5.50 3.87
N ARG A 152 3.37 5.94 2.71
CA ARG A 152 4.80 6.21 2.49
C ARG A 152 5.35 7.17 3.53
N ASP A 153 4.71 8.33 3.71
CA ASP A 153 5.21 9.36 4.61
C ASP A 153 5.13 8.92 6.07
N PHE A 154 4.11 8.14 6.41
CA PHE A 154 3.97 7.50 7.71
C PHE A 154 5.13 6.53 7.99
N LEU A 155 5.40 5.56 7.10
CA LEU A 155 6.47 4.58 7.29
C LEU A 155 7.85 5.25 7.34
N ARG A 156 8.09 6.25 6.48
CA ARG A 156 9.31 7.08 6.51
C ARG A 156 9.49 7.75 7.86
N THR A 157 8.43 8.36 8.39
CA THR A 157 8.46 9.07 9.67
C THR A 157 8.63 8.10 10.83
N ALA A 158 7.93 6.96 10.81
CA ALA A 158 8.07 5.91 11.81
C ALA A 158 9.52 5.43 11.87
N LEU A 159 10.08 4.94 10.76
CA LEU A 159 11.49 4.49 10.70
C LEU A 159 12.47 5.56 11.21
N SER A 160 12.26 6.82 10.83
CA SER A 160 13.11 7.93 11.27
C SER A 160 13.00 8.20 12.77
N SER A 161 11.81 8.07 13.37
CA SER A 161 11.58 8.44 14.78
C SER A 161 12.30 7.54 15.78
N PHE A 162 12.62 6.31 15.40
CA PHE A 162 13.45 5.38 16.17
C PHE A 162 14.84 5.16 15.55
N GLY A 163 15.31 6.08 14.68
CA GLY A 163 16.69 6.10 14.19
C GLY A 163 17.06 4.94 13.26
N ALA A 164 16.08 4.26 12.66
CA ALA A 164 16.32 3.19 11.71
C ALA A 164 16.77 3.75 10.35
N PRO A 165 17.56 2.98 9.56
CA PRO A 165 17.82 3.33 8.17
C PRO A 165 16.50 3.41 7.39
N VAL A 166 16.43 4.35 6.45
CA VAL A 166 15.21 4.63 5.66
C VAL A 166 15.51 4.45 4.19
N THR A 167 14.76 3.58 3.53
CA THR A 167 14.89 3.37 2.09
C THR A 167 14.54 4.64 1.29
N THR A 168 15.24 4.82 0.17
CA THR A 168 15.01 5.93 -0.76
C THR A 168 14.35 5.44 -2.04
N PRO A 169 13.61 6.29 -2.77
CA PRO A 169 13.06 5.93 -4.07
C PRO A 169 14.14 5.47 -5.06
N ASN A 170 13.74 4.63 -6.01
CA ASN A 170 14.60 4.29 -7.14
C ASN A 170 15.04 5.58 -7.86
N SER A 171 16.35 5.81 -7.94
CA SER A 171 16.94 6.97 -8.63
C SER A 171 16.51 7.13 -10.09
N ARG A 172 16.14 6.04 -10.76
CA ARG A 172 15.65 6.04 -12.15
C ARG A 172 14.14 6.25 -12.27
N GLY A 173 13.43 6.24 -11.15
CA GLY A 173 11.98 6.39 -11.08
C GLY A 173 11.20 5.09 -11.31
N TYR A 174 9.89 5.26 -11.40
CA TYR A 174 8.91 4.22 -11.67
C TYR A 174 8.08 4.60 -12.90
N GLN A 175 7.39 3.64 -13.49
CA GLN A 175 6.62 3.84 -14.70
C GLN A 175 5.35 3.00 -14.71
N LEU A 176 4.27 3.57 -15.23
CA LEU A 176 3.10 2.79 -15.61
C LEU A 176 3.45 1.85 -16.79
N PRO A 177 2.87 0.63 -16.84
CA PRO A 177 3.02 -0.24 -18.00
C PRO A 177 2.52 0.43 -19.29
N ALA A 178 3.07 0.01 -20.42
CA ALA A 178 2.65 0.56 -21.72
C ALA A 178 1.13 0.40 -21.92
N GLY A 179 0.45 1.51 -22.23
CA GLY A 179 -1.00 1.54 -22.44
C GLY A 179 -1.85 1.70 -21.17
N ALA A 180 -1.28 1.60 -19.97
CA ALA A 180 -1.98 1.74 -18.69
C ALA A 180 -2.41 3.19 -18.34
N GLY A 181 -2.28 4.13 -19.28
CA GLY A 181 -2.71 5.54 -19.11
C GLY A 181 -3.67 6.02 -20.19
N ASN A 182 -4.12 5.13 -21.09
CA ASN A 182 -4.92 5.50 -22.26
C ASN A 182 -6.37 5.85 -21.90
N ASP A 183 -6.91 5.14 -20.91
CA ASP A 183 -8.27 5.31 -20.41
C ASP A 183 -8.36 4.87 -18.94
N LEU A 184 -9.44 5.24 -18.27
CA LEU A 184 -9.64 4.95 -16.85
C LEU A 184 -9.63 3.44 -16.56
N ARG A 185 -10.16 2.61 -17.46
CA ARG A 185 -10.18 1.15 -17.25
C ARG A 185 -8.76 0.58 -17.24
N SER A 186 -7.93 0.99 -18.19
CA SER A 186 -6.52 0.56 -18.28
C SER A 186 -5.69 1.01 -17.08
N ILE A 187 -5.96 2.22 -16.56
CA ILE A 187 -5.35 2.74 -15.33
C ILE A 187 -5.72 1.86 -14.14
N LEU A 188 -7.01 1.62 -13.93
CA LEU A 188 -7.50 0.82 -12.82
C LEU A 188 -7.03 -0.64 -12.90
N GLN A 189 -6.88 -1.20 -14.10
CA GLN A 189 -6.32 -2.55 -14.28
C GLN A 189 -4.85 -2.64 -13.87
N ALA A 190 -4.05 -1.61 -14.21
CA ALA A 190 -2.66 -1.57 -13.79
C ALA A 190 -2.53 -1.40 -12.27
N LEU A 191 -3.31 -0.48 -11.68
CA LEU A 191 -3.31 -0.26 -10.24
C LEU A 191 -3.85 -1.46 -9.46
N TYR A 192 -4.85 -2.18 -10.00
CA TYR A 192 -5.31 -3.43 -9.41
C TYR A 192 -4.15 -4.42 -9.22
N ALA A 193 -3.29 -4.60 -10.23
CA ALA A 193 -2.13 -5.50 -10.11
C ALA A 193 -1.12 -5.05 -9.04
N VAL A 194 -1.00 -3.74 -8.83
CA VAL A 194 -0.14 -3.16 -7.80
C VAL A 194 -0.71 -3.45 -6.41
N GLU A 195 -1.98 -3.09 -6.17
CA GLU A 195 -2.70 -3.32 -4.90
C GLU A 195 -2.69 -4.79 -4.48
N GLU A 196 -2.98 -5.67 -5.43
CA GLU A 196 -2.93 -7.10 -5.26
C GLU A 196 -1.54 -7.61 -4.85
N THR A 197 -0.49 -6.97 -5.36
CA THR A 197 0.90 -7.26 -4.99
C THR A 197 1.18 -6.77 -3.57
N GLY A 198 0.76 -5.55 -3.22
CA GLY A 198 0.83 -5.00 -1.87
C GLY A 198 0.16 -5.90 -0.82
N VAL A 199 -1.11 -6.29 -1.03
CA VAL A 199 -1.86 -7.19 -0.14
C VAL A 199 -1.08 -8.47 0.15
N ARG A 200 -0.57 -9.13 -0.89
CA ARG A 200 0.15 -10.41 -0.77
C ARG A 200 1.54 -10.24 -0.17
N ALA A 201 2.19 -9.10 -0.42
CA ALA A 201 3.49 -8.77 0.14
C ALA A 201 3.41 -8.57 1.66
N TYR A 202 2.42 -7.82 2.14
CA TYR A 202 2.18 -7.63 3.58
C TYR A 202 1.91 -8.95 4.29
N LEU A 203 1.07 -9.81 3.72
CA LEU A 203 0.78 -11.12 4.28
C LEU A 203 2.02 -12.04 4.27
N GLY A 204 2.83 -11.98 3.23
CA GLY A 204 4.07 -12.75 3.10
C GLY A 204 5.18 -12.30 4.03
N ALA A 205 5.18 -11.01 4.41
CA ALA A 205 6.13 -10.45 5.35
C ALA A 205 5.76 -10.70 6.83
N ALA A 206 4.47 -10.96 7.12
CA ALA A 206 3.96 -11.11 8.49
C ALA A 206 4.72 -12.16 9.35
N PRO A 207 5.11 -13.35 8.84
CA PRO A 207 5.84 -14.34 9.63
C PRO A 207 7.24 -13.90 10.07
N PHE A 208 7.80 -12.86 9.46
CA PHE A 208 9.14 -12.35 9.75
C PHE A 208 9.15 -11.22 10.78
N MET A 209 7.97 -10.76 11.22
CA MET A 209 7.87 -9.72 12.25
C MET A 209 8.09 -10.30 13.64
N SER A 210 8.76 -9.54 14.50
CA SER A 210 8.81 -9.77 15.95
C SER A 210 7.64 -9.05 16.63
N PHE A 211 7.16 -9.63 17.74
CA PHE A 211 6.03 -9.13 18.54
C PHE A 211 6.37 -9.02 20.04
N THR A 212 7.66 -8.98 20.36
CA THR A 212 8.15 -9.20 21.74
C THR A 212 8.09 -7.95 22.59
N THR A 213 8.38 -6.78 22.02
CA THR A 213 8.38 -5.50 22.75
C THR A 213 7.08 -4.71 22.53
N ALA A 214 6.86 -3.65 23.31
CA ALA A 214 5.73 -2.74 23.08
C ALA A 214 5.87 -1.99 21.73
N GLN A 215 7.10 -1.63 21.36
CA GLN A 215 7.42 -1.03 20.07
C GLN A 215 7.10 -1.98 18.92
N ASP A 216 7.54 -3.24 19.01
CA ASP A 216 7.23 -4.31 18.03
C ASP A 216 5.73 -4.40 17.76
N LYS A 217 4.92 -4.45 18.82
CA LYS A 217 3.45 -4.55 18.71
C LYS A 217 2.82 -3.33 18.05
N SER A 218 3.36 -2.13 18.28
CA SER A 218 2.88 -0.90 17.64
C SER A 218 3.21 -0.88 16.14
N LEU A 219 4.42 -1.33 15.77
CA LEU A 219 4.85 -1.47 14.37
C LEU A 219 4.00 -2.51 13.62
N VAL A 220 3.73 -3.65 14.25
CA VAL A 220 2.82 -4.67 13.72
C VAL A 220 1.41 -4.12 13.52
N THR A 221 0.89 -3.38 14.50
CA THR A 221 -0.46 -2.79 14.40
C THR A 221 -0.54 -1.87 13.19
N THR A 222 0.53 -1.14 12.88
CA THR A 222 0.64 -0.35 11.66
C THR A 222 0.57 -1.22 10.42
N ALA A 223 1.44 -2.24 10.33
CA ALA A 223 1.53 -3.10 9.15
C ALA A 223 0.18 -3.77 8.85
N VAL A 224 -0.54 -4.22 9.88
CA VAL A 224 -1.89 -4.79 9.76
C VAL A 224 -2.91 -3.73 9.30
N ALA A 225 -2.81 -2.50 9.79
CA ALA A 225 -3.70 -1.42 9.38
C ALA A 225 -3.50 -1.03 7.91
N ILE A 226 -2.25 -0.95 7.43
CA ILE A 226 -1.94 -0.69 6.02
C ILE A 226 -2.43 -1.85 5.16
N HIS A 227 -2.10 -3.10 5.49
CA HIS A 227 -2.59 -4.28 4.78
C HIS A 227 -4.12 -4.30 4.62
N SER A 228 -4.86 -3.90 5.66
CA SER A 228 -6.32 -3.80 5.60
C SER A 228 -6.82 -2.69 4.67
N THR A 229 -6.03 -1.66 4.43
CA THR A 229 -6.29 -0.59 3.47
C THR A 229 -6.02 -1.07 2.04
N GLU A 230 -4.85 -1.66 1.77
CA GLU A 230 -4.52 -2.29 0.48
C GLU A 230 -5.60 -3.28 0.04
N ALA A 231 -6.08 -4.10 0.98
CA ALA A 231 -7.14 -5.07 0.74
C ALA A 231 -8.45 -4.40 0.29
N ARG A 232 -8.77 -3.22 0.84
CA ARG A 232 -9.96 -2.45 0.45
C ARG A 232 -9.78 -1.80 -0.91
N HIS A 233 -8.58 -1.30 -1.21
CA HIS A 233 -8.28 -0.72 -2.52
C HIS A 233 -8.42 -1.75 -3.63
N SER A 234 -7.75 -2.92 -3.49
CA SER A 234 -7.91 -4.05 -4.41
C SER A 234 -9.39 -4.41 -4.59
N GLY A 235 -10.13 -4.63 -3.49
CA GLY A 235 -11.55 -5.01 -3.57
C GLY A 235 -12.45 -3.96 -4.24
N ALA A 236 -12.20 -2.67 -3.98
CA ALA A 236 -12.94 -1.57 -4.58
C ALA A 236 -12.65 -1.42 -6.08
N ILE A 237 -11.39 -1.54 -6.49
CA ILE A 237 -10.98 -1.51 -7.89
C ILE A 237 -11.55 -2.72 -8.63
N ALA A 238 -11.47 -3.91 -8.05
CA ALA A 238 -12.08 -5.12 -8.60
C ALA A 238 -13.59 -4.93 -8.83
N TYR A 239 -14.30 -4.38 -7.85
CA TYR A 239 -15.73 -4.06 -7.98
C TYR A 239 -16.01 -3.10 -9.16
N VAL A 240 -15.25 -2.01 -9.29
CA VAL A 240 -15.39 -1.05 -10.40
C VAL A 240 -15.12 -1.71 -11.75
N LEU A 241 -14.13 -2.61 -11.82
CA LEU A 241 -13.76 -3.32 -13.05
C LEU A 241 -14.74 -4.44 -13.43
N GLY A 242 -15.67 -4.80 -12.54
CA GLY A 242 -16.58 -5.93 -12.68
C GLY A 242 -15.92 -7.28 -12.43
N LEU A 243 -14.81 -7.29 -11.70
CA LEU A 243 -14.09 -8.49 -11.26
C LEU A 243 -14.68 -8.98 -9.93
N ASN A 244 -14.44 -10.24 -9.58
CA ASN A 244 -14.81 -10.76 -8.27
C ASN A 244 -13.81 -10.25 -7.21
N PRO A 245 -14.23 -9.44 -6.23
CA PRO A 245 -13.35 -8.96 -5.17
C PRO A 245 -13.21 -9.97 -4.02
N GLY A 246 -13.88 -11.13 -4.06
CA GLY A 246 -13.94 -12.07 -2.95
C GLY A 246 -13.20 -13.38 -3.22
N PRO A 247 -12.91 -14.15 -2.15
CA PRO A 247 -12.34 -15.49 -2.28
C PRO A 247 -13.20 -16.39 -3.18
N LEU A 248 -12.59 -17.07 -4.14
CA LEU A 248 -13.27 -18.10 -4.94
C LEU A 248 -13.18 -19.45 -4.24
N TYR A 249 -14.33 -20.05 -3.94
CA TYR A 249 -14.39 -21.30 -3.18
C TYR A 249 -14.07 -22.55 -4.03
N SER A 250 -14.05 -22.44 -5.37
CA SER A 250 -13.70 -23.54 -6.27
C SER A 250 -13.50 -23.07 -7.71
N ILE A 251 -12.26 -23.14 -8.21
CA ILE A 251 -11.95 -23.01 -9.63
C ILE A 251 -11.54 -24.41 -10.15
N PRO A 252 -12.25 -25.00 -11.12
CA PRO A 252 -11.83 -26.25 -11.75
C PRO A 252 -10.43 -26.10 -12.39
N GLY A 253 -9.46 -26.87 -11.91
CA GLY A 253 -8.07 -26.85 -12.42
C GLY A 253 -7.08 -26.02 -11.60
N VAL A 254 -7.53 -25.30 -10.56
CA VAL A 254 -6.64 -24.66 -9.58
C VAL A 254 -6.31 -25.67 -8.49
N VAL A 255 -5.04 -26.01 -8.37
CA VAL A 255 -4.52 -26.98 -7.40
C VAL A 255 -4.82 -26.46 -5.99
N THR A 256 -5.46 -27.29 -5.16
CA THR A 256 -5.72 -27.09 -3.73
C THR A 256 -4.42 -27.11 -2.93
N GLY A 257 -3.58 -26.12 -3.16
CA GLY A 257 -2.43 -25.85 -2.34
C GLY A 257 -2.15 -24.37 -2.44
N LYS A 258 -1.58 -23.82 -1.38
CA LYS A 258 -1.04 -22.45 -1.29
C LYS A 258 -1.95 -21.42 -0.61
N ARG A 259 -3.00 -21.86 0.08
CA ARG A 259 -3.73 -21.02 1.04
C ARG A 259 -2.80 -20.57 2.18
N VAL A 260 -3.15 -19.52 2.93
CA VAL A 260 -2.46 -19.09 4.18
C VAL A 260 -2.22 -20.26 5.14
N THR A 261 -3.05 -21.30 5.07
CA THR A 261 -2.93 -22.54 5.85
C THR A 261 -1.84 -23.52 5.39
N ASP A 262 -1.33 -23.39 4.16
CA ASP A 262 -0.55 -24.44 3.48
C ASP A 262 0.92 -24.06 3.22
N GLY A 263 1.32 -22.81 3.49
CA GLY A 263 2.72 -22.41 3.49
C GLY A 263 3.44 -22.41 2.13
N ALA A 264 2.74 -22.16 1.02
CA ALA A 264 3.37 -22.05 -0.32
C ALA A 264 2.81 -20.85 -1.14
N ALA A 265 3.57 -20.35 -2.15
CA ALA A 265 3.29 -19.12 -2.93
C ALA A 265 2.33 -19.23 -4.15
N ALA A 266 1.33 -18.35 -4.28
CA ALA A 266 0.18 -18.38 -5.22
C ALA A 266 0.45 -18.75 -6.71
N PRO A 267 -0.54 -19.33 -7.44
CA PRO A 267 -0.55 -19.33 -8.91
C PRO A 267 -0.69 -17.90 -9.47
N ASN A 268 -0.04 -17.61 -10.62
CA ASN A 268 0.03 -16.29 -11.28
C ASN A 268 0.73 -15.15 -10.51
N SER A 269 1.57 -15.46 -9.52
CA SER A 269 2.31 -14.44 -8.75
C SER A 269 3.18 -13.48 -9.60
N GLY A 270 3.59 -13.89 -10.80
CA GLY A 270 4.40 -13.05 -11.70
C GLY A 270 3.66 -11.93 -12.44
N THR A 271 2.32 -11.90 -12.42
CA THR A 271 1.53 -10.87 -13.13
C THR A 271 0.87 -9.84 -12.21
N GLY A 272 0.97 -10.03 -10.89
CA GLY A 272 0.28 -9.18 -9.92
C GLY A 272 -1.24 -9.36 -9.87
N ILE A 273 -1.86 -10.19 -10.71
CA ILE A 273 -3.32 -10.37 -10.77
C ILE A 273 -3.69 -11.81 -10.38
N SER A 274 -4.55 -11.97 -9.35
CA SER A 274 -5.10 -13.26 -8.94
C SER A 274 -6.63 -13.22 -8.89
N GLU A 275 -7.25 -14.39 -9.05
CA GLU A 275 -8.70 -14.58 -8.82
C GLU A 275 -9.02 -14.82 -7.33
N ASP A 276 -8.00 -14.85 -6.47
CA ASP A 276 -8.12 -15.16 -5.04
C ASP A 276 -6.99 -14.47 -4.23
N THR A 277 -7.14 -13.18 -3.94
CA THR A 277 -6.08 -12.35 -3.34
C THR A 277 -5.91 -12.61 -1.86
N PHE A 278 -7.01 -12.77 -1.14
CA PHE A 278 -7.04 -12.75 0.33
C PHE A 278 -6.64 -14.08 0.96
N GLN A 279 -6.51 -15.13 0.16
CA GLN A 279 -6.14 -16.47 0.64
C GLN A 279 -4.66 -16.80 0.44
N TYR A 280 -3.90 -15.98 -0.29
CA TYR A 280 -2.52 -16.33 -0.66
C TYR A 280 -1.55 -15.21 -0.33
N TYR A 281 -0.31 -15.56 -0.02
CA TYR A 281 0.78 -14.60 0.17
C TYR A 281 1.81 -14.72 -0.95
N SER A 282 2.67 -13.71 -1.08
CA SER A 282 3.81 -13.74 -1.99
C SER A 282 5.09 -13.60 -1.19
N ASP A 283 6.07 -14.46 -1.46
CA ASP A 283 7.42 -14.26 -0.97
C ASP A 283 8.07 -13.04 -1.64
N PRO A 284 9.13 -12.46 -1.07
CA PRO A 284 9.72 -11.24 -1.61
C PRO A 284 10.30 -11.38 -3.03
N ALA A 285 10.70 -12.59 -3.45
CA ALA A 285 11.15 -12.82 -4.82
C ALA A 285 9.99 -12.75 -5.83
N ALA A 286 8.84 -13.32 -5.47
CA ALA A 286 7.61 -13.21 -6.24
C ALA A 286 7.10 -11.76 -6.31
N VAL A 287 7.18 -11.01 -5.20
CA VAL A 287 6.84 -9.58 -5.18
C VAL A 287 7.77 -8.78 -6.09
N LEU A 288 9.08 -9.01 -6.02
CA LEU A 288 10.04 -8.36 -6.90
C LEU A 288 9.73 -8.63 -8.39
N ALA A 289 9.37 -9.87 -8.73
CA ALA A 289 8.98 -10.22 -10.09
C ALA A 289 7.72 -9.47 -10.54
N ALA A 290 6.72 -9.34 -9.67
CA ALA A 290 5.46 -8.64 -9.94
C ALA A 290 5.64 -7.13 -10.11
N VAL A 291 6.53 -6.49 -9.31
CA VAL A 291 6.75 -5.04 -9.39
C VAL A 291 7.74 -4.63 -10.49
N ARG A 292 8.52 -5.58 -11.03
CA ARG A 292 9.57 -5.31 -12.03
C ARG A 292 9.09 -4.49 -13.24
N PRO A 293 7.90 -4.72 -13.84
CA PRO A 293 7.41 -3.93 -14.97
C PRO A 293 7.21 -2.44 -14.66
N PHE A 294 7.11 -2.08 -13.38
CA PHE A 294 6.89 -0.72 -12.92
C PHE A 294 8.19 0.02 -12.56
N ILE A 295 9.35 -0.64 -12.61
CA ILE A 295 10.64 -0.06 -12.22
C ILE A 295 11.41 0.34 -13.47
N VAL A 296 11.82 1.61 -13.57
CA VAL A 296 12.55 2.12 -14.74
C VAL A 296 13.95 1.48 -14.83
N GLY A 297 14.16 0.70 -15.89
CA GLY A 297 15.42 0.02 -16.24
C GLY A 297 15.74 -1.22 -15.39
N ALA A 298 14.75 -1.88 -14.81
CA ALA A 298 14.90 -3.18 -14.15
C ALA A 298 14.99 -4.36 -15.15
#